data_AF-A0A2N2RGE8-F1
#
_entry.id   AF-A0A2N2RGE8-F1
#
_cell.length_a   1.000
_cell.length_b   1.000
_cell.length_c   1.000
_cell.angle_alpha   90.00
_cell.angle_beta   90.00
_cell.angle_gamma   90.00
#
_symmetry.space_group_name_H-M   'P 1'
#
loop_
_entity.id
_entity.type
_entity.pdbx_description
1 polymer ?
#
loop_
_entity_poly.entity_id
_entity_poly.type
_entity_poly.pdbx_seq_one_letter_code
_entity_poly.pdbx_strand_id
1 'polypeptide(L)'
;MHPMPLGEASEALPADHPEVLQFIHERWRQNELDELDRDFVRVIEDTIELLIAKDLIMFTELPAKVQEKLLRRKEIRQLKHYEGRFGAGGDDIIPL
;
A
#
# COMPACT_ATOMS: atom_id res chain seq x y z
N MET A 1 -8.46 34.00 -3.06
CA MET A 1 -9.43 33.52 -4.07
C MET A 1 -10.18 32.36 -3.45
N HIS A 2 -11.50 32.46 -3.28
CA HIS A 2 -12.31 31.35 -2.76
C HIS A 2 -12.54 30.34 -3.90
N PRO A 3 -12.35 29.02 -3.66
CA PRO A 3 -12.62 28.01 -4.66
C PRO A 3 -14.11 28.02 -5.03
N MET A 4 -14.41 28.06 -6.33
CA MET A 4 -15.77 27.86 -6.83
C MET A 4 -16.24 26.44 -6.48
N PRO A 5 -17.51 26.24 -6.08
CA PRO A 5 -18.05 24.90 -5.86
C PRO A 5 -18.03 24.09 -7.17
N LEU A 6 -17.58 22.83 -7.09
CA LEU A 6 -17.58 21.88 -8.20
C LEU A 6 -18.81 20.97 -8.06
N GLY A 7 -19.68 20.92 -9.08
CA GLY A 7 -20.84 20.02 -9.12
C GLY A 7 -22.06 20.49 -8.29
N GLU A 8 -22.74 19.55 -7.63
CA GLU A 8 -23.96 19.76 -6.80
C GLU A 8 -23.71 20.51 -5.47
N ALA A 9 -22.48 20.98 -5.22
CA ALA A 9 -22.12 21.66 -3.99
C ALA A 9 -22.80 23.05 -3.91
N SER A 10 -23.83 23.17 -3.08
CA SER A 10 -24.66 24.37 -3.01
C SER A 10 -24.07 25.50 -2.13
N GLU A 11 -23.10 25.21 -1.26
CA GLU A 11 -22.55 26.19 -0.31
C GLU A 11 -21.09 25.90 0.04
N ALA A 12 -20.26 26.95 0.14
CA ALA A 12 -18.89 26.86 0.59
C ALA A 12 -18.82 27.07 2.11
N LEU A 13 -18.36 26.04 2.84
CA LEU A 13 -18.21 26.12 4.29
C LEU A 13 -16.79 26.61 4.67
N PRO A 14 -16.66 27.41 5.76
CA PRO A 14 -15.36 27.73 6.36
C PRO A 14 -14.57 26.48 6.78
N ALA A 15 -13.24 26.56 6.78
CA ALA A 15 -12.37 25.42 7.13
C ALA A 15 -12.50 24.97 8.60
N ASP A 16 -12.93 25.86 9.48
CA ASP A 16 -13.23 25.64 10.89
C ASP A 16 -14.68 25.20 11.14
N HIS A 17 -15.50 25.06 10.09
CA HIS A 17 -16.86 24.55 10.21
C HIS A 17 -16.85 23.11 10.76
N PRO A 18 -17.70 22.78 11.75
CA PRO A 18 -17.68 21.47 12.41
C PRO A 18 -17.83 20.29 11.45
N GLU A 19 -18.66 20.41 10.41
CA GLU A 19 -18.85 19.36 9.40
C GLU A 19 -17.61 19.14 8.53
N VAL A 20 -16.86 20.22 8.21
CA VAL A 20 -15.61 20.12 7.44
C VAL A 20 -14.53 19.43 8.27
N LEU A 21 -14.42 19.80 9.55
CA LEU A 21 -13.50 19.14 10.48
C LEU A 21 -13.85 17.66 10.66
N GLN A 22 -15.13 17.32 10.80
CA GLN A 22 -15.59 15.93 10.88
C GLN A 22 -15.26 15.13 9.62
N PHE A 23 -15.49 15.71 8.43
CA PHE A 23 -15.15 15.08 7.15
C PHE A 23 -13.65 14.80 7.03
N ILE A 24 -12.80 15.78 7.37
CA ILE A 24 -11.34 15.62 7.36
C ILE A 24 -10.92 14.54 8.34
N HIS A 25 -11.46 14.54 9.57
CA HIS A 25 -11.13 13.57 10.59
C HIS A 25 -11.49 12.14 10.19
N GLU A 26 -12.71 11.93 9.65
CA GLU A 26 -13.12 10.60 9.18
C GLU A 26 -12.22 10.11 8.05
N ARG A 27 -11.90 10.97 7.08
CA ARG A 27 -11.01 10.62 5.98
C ARG A 27 -9.58 10.31 6.46
N TRP A 28 -9.10 11.03 7.45
CA TRP A 28 -7.79 10.77 8.05
C TRP A 28 -7.77 9.41 8.75
N ARG A 29 -8.82 9.07 9.49
CA ARG A 29 -8.98 7.77 10.14
C ARG A 29 -9.09 6.61 9.13
N GLN A 30 -9.83 6.81 8.03
CA GLN A 30 -9.90 5.80 6.96
C GLN A 30 -8.53 5.59 6.30
N ASN A 31 -7.78 6.66 6.04
CA ASN A 31 -6.42 6.55 5.49
C ASN A 31 -5.47 5.84 6.46
N GLU A 32 -5.57 6.11 7.77
CA GLU A 32 -4.78 5.45 8.80
C GLU A 32 -5.09 3.95 8.86
N LEU A 33 -6.37 3.57 8.79
CA LEU A 33 -6.77 2.17 8.68
C LEU A 33 -6.23 1.51 7.41
N ASP A 34 -6.32 2.17 6.25
CA ASP A 34 -5.77 1.67 5.00
C ASP A 34 -4.25 1.48 5.05
N GLU A 35 -3.53 2.38 5.75
CA GLU A 35 -2.09 2.30 5.95
C GLU A 35 -1.72 1.16 6.90
N LEU A 36 -2.42 1.04 8.03
CA LEU A 36 -2.27 -0.07 8.97
C LEU A 36 -2.56 -1.42 8.30
N ASP A 37 -3.61 -1.52 7.49
CA ASP A 37 -3.93 -2.72 6.72
C ASP A 37 -2.82 -3.06 5.72
N ARG A 38 -2.24 -2.06 5.04
CA ARG A 38 -1.11 -2.31 4.12
C ARG A 38 0.10 -2.87 4.85
N ASP A 39 0.46 -2.30 5.98
CA ASP A 39 1.59 -2.75 6.78
C ASP A 39 1.34 -4.12 7.40
N PHE A 40 0.12 -4.36 7.89
CA PHE A 40 -0.25 -5.66 8.42
C PHE A 40 -0.17 -6.76 7.37
N VAL A 41 -0.64 -6.52 6.15
CA VAL A 41 -0.54 -7.53 5.09
C VAL A 41 0.92 -7.77 4.69
N ARG A 42 1.82 -6.77 4.76
CA ARG A 42 3.26 -6.99 4.53
C ARG A 42 3.83 -7.94 5.58
N VAL A 43 3.52 -7.71 6.86
CA VAL A 43 3.99 -8.56 7.96
C VAL A 43 3.47 -10.00 7.80
N ILE A 44 2.22 -10.18 7.40
CA ILE A 44 1.67 -11.52 7.12
C ILE A 44 2.43 -12.20 5.98
N GLU A 45 2.69 -11.47 4.89
CA GLU A 45 3.42 -11.99 3.73
C GLU A 45 4.84 -12.44 4.12
N ASP A 46 5.57 -11.60 4.85
CA ASP A 46 6.93 -11.92 5.30
C ASP A 46 6.94 -13.06 6.33
N THR A 47 5.89 -13.17 7.16
CA THR A 47 5.72 -14.30 8.09
C THR A 47 5.49 -15.61 7.34
N ILE A 48 4.63 -15.60 6.31
CA ILE A 48 4.39 -16.78 5.47
C ILE A 48 5.69 -17.20 4.77
N GLU A 49 6.43 -16.24 4.21
CA GLU A 49 7.73 -16.50 3.58
C GLU A 49 8.74 -17.10 4.58
N LEU A 50 8.79 -16.59 5.81
CA LEU A 50 9.64 -17.13 6.87
C LEU A 50 9.26 -18.56 7.25
N LEU A 51 7.97 -18.87 7.36
CA LEU A 51 7.49 -20.21 7.68
C LEU A 51 7.81 -21.21 6.55
N ILE A 52 7.66 -20.80 5.30
CA ILE A 52 8.05 -21.61 4.13
C ILE A 52 9.58 -21.82 4.11
N ALA A 53 10.37 -20.76 4.35
CA ALA A 53 11.83 -20.85 4.38
C ALA A 53 12.37 -21.74 5.50
N LYS A 54 11.59 -21.93 6.57
CA LYS A 54 11.89 -22.86 7.67
C LYS A 54 11.33 -24.27 7.45
N ASP A 55 10.76 -24.54 6.27
CA ASP A 55 10.08 -25.79 5.93
C ASP A 55 8.96 -26.18 6.93
N LEU A 56 8.35 -25.20 7.59
CA LEU A 56 7.27 -25.42 8.57
C LEU A 56 5.90 -25.56 7.91
N ILE A 57 5.71 -24.92 6.76
CA ILE A 57 4.53 -25.03 5.89
C ILE A 57 4.98 -25.09 4.44
N MET A 58 4.20 -25.73 3.58
CA MET A 58 4.41 -25.66 2.13
C MET A 58 3.47 -24.63 1.50
N PHE A 59 3.95 -23.92 0.48
CA PHE A 59 3.12 -22.98 -0.29
C PHE A 59 1.82 -23.62 -0.81
N THR A 60 1.91 -24.89 -1.21
CA THR A 60 0.79 -25.68 -1.75
C THR A 60 -0.29 -26.01 -0.71
N GLU A 61 -0.02 -25.86 0.58
CA GLU A 61 -0.98 -26.07 1.66
C GLU A 61 -1.89 -24.85 1.88
N LEU A 62 -1.53 -23.68 1.34
CA LEU A 62 -2.34 -22.48 1.44
C LEU A 62 -3.56 -22.57 0.51
N PRO A 63 -4.71 -21.93 0.84
CA PRO A 63 -5.85 -21.87 -0.06
C PRO A 63 -5.49 -21.27 -1.42
N ALA A 64 -6.08 -21.75 -2.52
CA ALA A 64 -5.74 -21.31 -3.89
C ALA A 64 -5.78 -19.79 -4.07
N LYS A 65 -6.78 -19.12 -3.47
CA LYS A 65 -6.91 -17.65 -3.49
C LYS A 65 -5.76 -16.93 -2.77
N VAL A 66 -5.19 -17.54 -1.73
CA VAL A 66 -4.04 -17.00 -1.00
C VAL A 66 -2.78 -17.19 -1.84
N GLN A 67 -2.60 -18.37 -2.45
CA GLN A 67 -1.49 -18.64 -3.37
C GLN A 67 -1.43 -17.63 -4.52
N GLU A 68 -2.55 -17.39 -5.21
CA GLU A 68 -2.66 -16.41 -6.30
C GLU A 68 -2.27 -15.00 -5.85
N LYS A 69 -2.76 -14.57 -4.67
CA LYS A 69 -2.47 -13.25 -4.11
C LYS A 69 -0.99 -13.09 -3.77
N LEU A 70 -0.36 -14.10 -3.18
CA LEU A 70 1.06 -14.08 -2.85
C LEU A 70 1.93 -14.00 -4.13
N LEU A 71 1.59 -14.78 -5.15
CA LEU A 71 2.29 -14.73 -6.45
C LEU A 71 2.21 -13.33 -7.08
N ARG A 72 1.00 -12.77 -7.22
CA ARG A 72 0.80 -11.43 -7.80
C ARG A 72 1.54 -10.35 -6.98
N ARG A 73 1.54 -10.45 -5.66
CA ARG A 73 2.25 -9.48 -4.80
C ARG A 73 3.76 -9.56 -4.98
N LYS A 74 4.31 -10.77 -5.09
CA LYS A 74 5.73 -10.99 -5.36
C LYS A 74 6.15 -10.41 -6.71
N GLU A 75 5.35 -10.59 -7.76
CA GLU A 75 5.58 -9.97 -9.08
C GLU A 75 5.61 -8.44 -8.99
N ILE A 76 4.64 -7.83 -8.31
CA ILE A 76 4.58 -6.37 -8.12
C ILE A 76 5.78 -5.87 -7.31
N ARG A 77 6.19 -6.58 -6.25
CA ARG A 77 7.40 -6.24 -5.48
C ARG A 77 8.64 -6.28 -6.37
N GLN A 78 8.82 -7.34 -7.14
CA GLN A 78 9.96 -7.49 -8.06
C GLN A 78 9.99 -6.38 -9.12
N LEU A 79 8.85 -6.02 -9.69
CA LEU A 79 8.75 -4.91 -10.64
C LEU A 79 9.14 -3.57 -9.98
N LYS A 80 8.64 -3.28 -8.77
CA LYS A 80 9.02 -2.07 -8.03
C LYS A 80 10.49 -2.05 -7.63
N HIS A 81 11.07 -3.19 -7.27
CA HIS A 81 12.50 -3.31 -7.01
C HIS A 81 13.33 -3.07 -8.28
N TYR A 82 12.84 -3.51 -9.45
CA TYR A 82 13.48 -3.22 -10.74
C TYR A 82 13.41 -1.73 -11.09
N GLU A 83 12.25 -1.09 -10.94
CA GLU A 83 12.07 0.36 -11.20
C GLU A 83 12.91 1.23 -10.25
N GLY A 84 13.06 0.83 -8.98
CA GLY A 84 13.92 1.51 -8.02
C GLY A 84 15.42 1.46 -8.36
N ARG A 85 15.87 0.44 -9.11
CA ARG A 85 17.28 0.28 -9.52
C ARG A 85 17.70 1.15 -10.71
N PHE A 86 16.75 1.69 -11.48
CA PHE A 86 17.03 2.63 -12.57
C PHE A 86 16.91 4.10 -12.16
N GLY A 87 16.41 4.40 -10.96
CA GLY A 87 16.33 5.76 -10.43
C GLY A 87 17.57 6.24 -9.67
N ALA A 88 18.46 5.31 -9.25
CA ALA A 88 19.74 5.62 -8.63
C ALA A 88 20.85 5.59 -9.70
N GLY A 89 20.88 6.62 -10.54
CA GLY A 89 22.01 6.84 -11.43
C GLY A 89 23.26 7.16 -10.62
N GLY A 90 24.28 6.31 -10.75
CA GLY A 90 25.65 6.66 -10.39
C GLY A 90 26.40 5.52 -9.73
N ASP A 91 27.16 4.80 -10.55
CA ASP A 91 28.30 3.95 -10.18
C ASP A 91 27.94 2.58 -9.59
N ASP A 92 27.99 1.56 -10.45
CA ASP A 92 28.53 0.25 -10.09
C ASP A 92 28.91 -0.46 -11.39
N ILE A 93 30.18 -0.27 -11.75
CA ILE A 93 30.90 -1.06 -12.74
C ILE A 93 30.74 -2.54 -12.39
N ILE A 94 30.26 -3.36 -13.33
CA ILE A 94 30.34 -4.82 -13.25
C ILE A 94 31.76 -5.20 -13.70
N PRO A 95 32.66 -5.73 -12.84
CA PRO A 95 33.82 -6.44 -13.35
C PRO A 95 33.40 -7.85 -13.79
N LEU A 96 33.94 -8.26 -14.94
CA LEU A 96 33.76 -9.56 -15.60
C LEU A 96 34.25 -10.73 -14.74
#